data_AF-T1HA29-F1
#
_entry.id   AF-T1HA29-F1
#
_cell.length_a   1.000
_cell.length_b   1.000
_cell.length_c   1.000
_cell.angle_alpha   90.00
_cell.angle_beta   90.00
_cell.angle_gamma   90.00
#
_symmetry.space_group_name_H-M   'P 1'
#
loop_
_entity.id
_entity.type
_entity.pdbx_description
1 polymer ?
#
loop_
_entity_poly.entity_id
_entity_poly.type
_entity_poly.pdbx_seq_one_letter_code
_entity_poly.pdbx_strand_id
1 'polypeptide(L)'
;AEVTPWVSSKHNMGMALNRSVWSELRRCAKHFCSYDDYNWDWSLQQVSQQCLKVKLTAMVMRGPRVFHIGECGVHHKKANCESTAVISKVQKVLAIAGRHLYPPHLTLTYTTVTKKNKLRKGNGGWGDIRDHQLCMNMTLPVATSQNAQQTASHHSMAITNR
;
A
#
# COMPACT_ATOMS: atom_id res chain seq x y z
N ALA A 1 -9.49 9.22 17.88
CA ALA A 1 -8.84 8.99 16.58
C ALA A 1 -9.07 10.20 15.69
N GLU A 2 -8.28 10.34 14.63
CA GLU A 2 -8.42 11.38 13.63
C GLU A 2 -8.76 10.76 12.27
N VAL A 3 -9.66 11.40 11.53
CA VAL A 3 -9.96 11.06 10.14
C VAL A 3 -9.36 12.12 9.24
N THR A 4 -8.41 11.71 8.40
CA THR A 4 -7.58 12.61 7.58
C THR A 4 -7.30 11.97 6.21
N PRO A 5 -7.00 12.73 5.14
CA PRO A 5 -6.55 12.15 3.88
C PRO A 5 -5.37 11.19 4.08
N TRP A 6 -5.37 10.05 3.37
CA TRP A 6 -4.25 9.12 3.45
C TRP A 6 -3.01 9.72 2.77
N VAL A 7 -1.86 9.58 3.43
CA VAL A 7 -0.58 10.19 3.03
C VAL A 7 0.51 9.15 3.23
N SER A 8 1.26 8.82 2.17
CA SER A 8 2.25 7.74 2.21
C SER A 8 3.21 7.87 3.40
N SER A 9 3.87 9.03 3.52
CA SER A 9 4.89 9.26 4.56
C SER A 9 4.36 9.30 6.00
N LYS A 10 3.05 9.30 6.21
CA LYS A 10 2.42 9.36 7.54
C LYS A 10 1.66 8.10 7.91
N HIS A 11 1.11 7.39 6.93
CA HIS A 11 0.06 6.40 7.12
C HIS A 11 0.37 5.05 6.46
N ASN A 12 1.65 4.80 6.11
CA ASN A 12 2.10 3.55 5.48
C ASN A 12 2.39 2.40 6.48
N MET A 13 2.33 2.65 7.79
CA MET A 13 2.57 1.63 8.81
C MET A 13 1.26 1.07 9.38
N GLY A 14 1.17 -0.25 9.53
CA GLY A 14 0.04 -0.90 10.19
C GLY A 14 -1.30 -0.65 9.51
N MET A 15 -1.31 -0.57 8.18
CA MET A 15 -2.51 -0.30 7.40
C MET A 15 -3.48 -1.49 7.45
N ALA A 16 -4.76 -1.18 7.68
CA ALA A 16 -5.85 -2.13 7.54
C ALA A 16 -6.77 -1.67 6.41
N LEU A 17 -7.17 -2.60 5.54
CA LEU A 17 -8.06 -2.37 4.42
C LEU A 17 -9.25 -3.33 4.54
N ASN A 18 -10.46 -2.83 4.31
CA ASN A 18 -11.61 -3.71 4.15
C ASN A 18 -11.66 -4.27 2.71
N ARG A 19 -12.48 -5.31 2.51
CA ARG A 19 -12.60 -6.00 1.21
C ARG A 19 -12.98 -5.05 0.08
N SER A 20 -13.91 -4.12 0.32
CA SER A 20 -14.38 -3.19 -0.71
C SER A 20 -13.26 -2.24 -1.16
N VAL A 21 -12.51 -1.66 -0.22
CA VAL A 21 -11.35 -0.81 -0.55
C VAL A 21 -10.30 -1.61 -1.31
N TRP A 22 -10.00 -2.83 -0.88
CA TRP A 22 -9.08 -3.71 -1.59
C TRP A 22 -9.53 -4.01 -3.03
N SER A 23 -10.83 -4.27 -3.23
CA SER A 23 -11.40 -4.49 -4.57
C SER A 23 -11.24 -3.27 -5.47
N GLU A 24 -11.46 -2.05 -4.97
CA GLU A 24 -11.22 -0.82 -5.75
C GLU A 24 -9.74 -0.64 -6.09
N LEU A 25 -8.83 -0.89 -5.13
CA LEU A 25 -7.39 -0.83 -5.37
C LEU A 25 -6.96 -1.83 -6.46
N ARG A 26 -7.49 -3.06 -6.42
CA ARG A 26 -7.21 -4.07 -7.46
C ARG A 26 -7.68 -3.64 -8.85
N ARG A 27 -8.80 -2.92 -8.97
CA ARG A 27 -9.22 -2.37 -10.28
C ARG A 27 -8.23 -1.32 -10.81
N CYS A 28 -7.49 -0.68 -9.92
CA CYS A 28 -6.41 0.24 -10.24
C CYS A 28 -5.03 -0.43 -10.39
N ALA A 29 -4.96 -1.77 -10.46
CA ALA A 29 -3.71 -2.51 -10.58
C ALA A 29 -2.81 -2.00 -11.70
N LYS A 30 -3.36 -1.73 -12.89
CA LYS A 30 -2.59 -1.20 -14.02
C LYS A 30 -1.88 0.11 -13.67
N HIS A 31 -2.59 1.03 -13.00
CA HIS A 31 -2.02 2.31 -12.59
C HIS A 31 -0.94 2.13 -11.53
N PHE A 32 -1.14 1.22 -10.58
CA PHE A 32 -0.15 0.89 -9.56
C PHE A 32 1.12 0.29 -10.17
N CYS A 33 0.96 -0.73 -11.02
CA CYS A 33 2.06 -1.50 -11.57
C CYS A 33 2.89 -0.76 -12.62
N SER A 34 2.33 0.28 -13.27
CA SER A 34 3.04 1.05 -14.32
C SER A 34 3.56 2.41 -13.85
N TYR A 35 3.31 2.81 -12.60
CA TYR A 35 3.84 4.07 -12.08
C TYR A 35 5.32 3.89 -11.75
N ASP A 36 6.18 4.76 -12.27
CA ASP A 36 7.63 4.68 -12.09
C ASP A 36 8.05 5.15 -10.68
N ASP A 37 7.71 4.33 -9.69
CA ASP A 37 8.12 4.45 -8.30
C ASP A 37 8.16 3.06 -7.64
N TYR A 38 9.34 2.63 -7.23
CA TYR A 38 9.51 1.32 -6.58
C TYR A 38 8.90 1.26 -5.17
N ASN A 39 8.51 2.40 -4.58
CA ASN A 39 7.93 2.46 -3.26
C ASN A 39 6.42 2.23 -3.33
N TRP A 40 5.95 1.11 -2.79
CA TRP A 40 4.53 0.73 -2.82
C TRP A 40 3.59 1.80 -2.24
N ASP A 41 4.03 2.54 -1.24
CA ASP A 41 3.22 3.55 -0.56
C ASP A 41 3.08 4.82 -1.41
N TRP A 42 4.14 5.25 -2.10
CA TRP A 42 4.06 6.34 -3.07
C TRP A 42 3.22 5.95 -4.30
N SER A 43 3.34 4.72 -4.78
CA SER A 43 2.47 4.18 -5.84
C SER A 43 1.01 4.12 -5.39
N LEU A 44 0.74 3.75 -4.13
CA LEU A 44 -0.61 3.78 -3.55
C LEU A 44 -1.15 5.21 -3.42
N GLN A 45 -0.29 6.19 -3.08
CA GLN A 45 -0.67 7.60 -3.06
C GLN A 45 -1.15 8.07 -4.43
N GLN A 46 -0.46 7.65 -5.50
CA GLN A 46 -0.85 7.96 -6.87
C GLN A 46 -2.16 7.31 -7.27
N VAL A 47 -2.33 6.02 -6.98
CA VAL A 47 -3.60 5.32 -7.18
C VAL A 47 -4.75 6.07 -6.52
N SER A 48 -4.56 6.52 -5.28
CA SER A 48 -5.56 7.32 -4.57
C SER A 48 -5.85 8.68 -5.20
N GLN A 49 -4.89 9.28 -5.90
CA GLN A 49 -5.04 10.63 -6.46
C GLN A 49 -5.51 10.64 -7.91
N GLN A 50 -5.18 9.59 -8.69
CA GLN A 50 -5.33 9.56 -10.15
C GLN A 50 -6.22 8.42 -10.67
N CYS A 51 -6.43 7.36 -9.90
CA CYS A 51 -7.22 6.21 -10.37
C CYS A 51 -8.53 6.03 -9.58
N LEU A 52 -8.49 6.10 -8.25
CA LEU A 52 -9.69 5.95 -7.43
C LEU A 52 -10.66 7.12 -7.62
N LYS A 53 -11.96 6.81 -7.77
CA LYS A 53 -13.03 7.83 -7.80
C LYS A 53 -13.13 8.57 -6.46
N VAL A 54 -12.99 7.84 -5.36
CA VAL A 54 -12.98 8.37 -3.99
C VAL A 54 -11.59 8.21 -3.43
N LYS A 55 -10.97 9.33 -3.02
CA LYS A 55 -9.61 9.34 -2.47
C LYS A 55 -9.58 8.62 -1.12
N LEU A 56 -8.47 7.94 -0.85
CA LEU A 56 -8.26 7.27 0.43
C LEU A 56 -8.23 8.28 1.58
N THR A 57 -8.97 7.93 2.62
CA THR A 57 -8.95 8.58 3.94
C THR A 57 -8.52 7.56 4.97
N ALA A 58 -7.74 8.00 5.95
CA ALA A 58 -7.21 7.18 7.03
C ALA A 58 -7.89 7.57 8.34
N MET A 59 -8.32 6.57 9.10
CA MET A 59 -8.61 6.73 10.52
C MET A 59 -7.35 6.35 11.30
N VAL A 60 -6.78 7.30 12.05
CA VAL A 60 -5.49 7.13 12.73
C VAL A 60 -5.64 7.42 14.22
N MET A 61 -5.04 6.57 15.06
CA MET A 61 -4.99 6.84 16.50
C MET A 61 -3.99 7.95 16.80
N ARG A 62 -4.39 8.96 17.59
CA ARG A 62 -3.50 10.05 18.02
C ARG A 62 -2.29 9.53 18.80
N GLY A 63 -2.51 8.51 19.63
CA GLY A 63 -1.43 7.70 20.20
C GLY A 63 -1.16 6.49 19.29
N PRO A 64 0.05 6.36 18.69
CA PRO A 64 0.34 5.24 17.79
C PRO A 64 0.28 3.90 18.53
N ARG A 65 -0.21 2.88 17.83
CA ARG A 65 -0.25 1.49 18.31
C ARG A 65 0.75 0.57 17.61
N VAL A 66 1.46 1.11 16.63
CA VAL A 66 2.55 0.45 15.89
C VAL A 66 3.74 1.39 15.93
N PHE A 67 4.92 0.84 16.21
CA PHE A 67 6.18 1.58 16.24
C PHE A 67 7.15 0.97 15.25
N HIS A 68 7.90 1.82 14.54
CA HIS A 68 9.01 1.39 13.70
C HIS A 68 10.25 1.20 14.57
N ILE A 69 10.75 -0.04 14.67
CA ILE A 69 11.97 -0.38 15.42
C ILE A 69 13.21 -0.55 14.54
N GLY A 70 13.05 -0.45 13.22
CA GLY A 70 14.16 -0.53 12.28
C GLY A 70 15.08 0.69 12.43
N GLU A 71 16.35 0.45 12.72
CA GLU A 71 17.40 1.48 12.82
C GLU A 71 18.23 1.59 11.54
N CYS A 72 18.33 0.48 10.81
CA CYS A 72 19.02 0.37 9.53
C CYS A 72 18.06 -0.03 8.41
N GLY A 73 18.40 0.39 7.19
CA GLY A 73 17.60 0.16 6.00
C GLY A 73 18.23 0.82 4.79
N VAL A 74 17.54 0.76 3.66
CA VAL A 74 18.01 1.24 2.35
C VAL A 74 18.47 2.71 2.36
N HIS A 75 17.98 3.53 3.30
CA HIS A 75 18.32 4.95 3.42
C HIS A 75 19.13 5.32 4.68
N HIS A 76 19.49 4.35 5.53
CA HIS A 76 20.21 4.64 6.78
C HIS A 76 21.69 4.28 6.68
N LYS A 77 22.56 5.28 6.92
CA LYS A 77 24.02 5.15 6.90
C LYS A 77 24.63 4.94 8.28
N LYS A 78 23.88 4.38 9.23
CA LYS A 78 24.39 4.17 10.60
C LYS A 78 25.26 2.91 10.64
N ALA A 79 26.41 2.98 11.30
CA ALA A 79 27.30 1.83 11.50
C ALA A 79 26.76 0.84 12.54
N ASN A 80 25.97 1.32 13.51
CA ASN A 80 25.31 0.49 14.51
C ASN A 80 23.82 0.37 14.17
N CYS A 81 23.37 -0.85 13.93
CA CYS A 81 22.01 -1.21 13.54
C CYS A 81 21.19 -1.84 14.66
N GLU A 82 21.71 -1.87 15.89
CA GLU A 82 20.99 -2.47 17.00
C GLU A 82 19.67 -1.74 17.29
N SER A 83 18.59 -2.52 17.36
CA SER A 83 17.26 -2.01 17.72
C SER A 83 17.06 -1.82 19.23
N THR A 84 18.04 -2.20 20.06
CA THR A 84 17.97 -2.20 21.53
C THR A 84 17.61 -0.83 22.09
N ALA A 85 18.20 0.24 21.56
CA ALA A 85 17.91 1.61 21.95
C ALA A 85 16.45 2.03 21.64
N VAL A 86 15.93 1.65 20.46
CA VAL A 86 14.54 1.95 20.08
C VAL A 86 13.56 1.15 20.91
N ILE A 87 13.84 -0.14 21.13
CA ILE A 87 13.01 -1.00 21.97
C ILE A 87 12.92 -0.42 23.39
N SER A 88 14.04 -0.02 23.99
CA SER A 88 14.05 0.62 25.31
C SER A 88 13.22 1.91 25.32
N LYS A 89 13.31 2.73 24.27
CA LYS A 89 12.50 3.95 24.13
C LYS A 89 11.01 3.64 24.02
N VAL A 90 10.62 2.65 23.23
CA VAL A 90 9.23 2.21 23.10
C VAL A 90 8.69 1.70 24.43
N GLN A 91 9.45 0.86 25.14
CA GLN A 91 9.08 0.36 26.46
C GLN A 91 8.85 1.49 27.46
N LYS A 92 9.73 2.50 27.49
CA LYS A 92 9.56 3.69 28.35
C LYS A 92 8.30 4.47 28.00
N VAL A 93 8.03 4.70 26.71
CA VAL A 93 6.81 5.38 26.25
C VAL A 93 5.56 4.61 26.67
N LEU A 94 5.55 3.28 26.52
CA LEU A 94 4.42 2.44 26.93
C LEU A 94 4.22 2.42 28.45
N ALA A 95 5.30 2.38 29.23
CA ALA A 95 5.24 2.44 30.69
C ALA A 95 4.62 3.77 31.17
N ILE A 96 5.03 4.89 30.60
CA ILE A 96 4.46 6.23 30.91
C ILE A 96 2.99 6.29 30.47
N ALA A 97 2.67 5.77 29.29
CA ALA A 97 1.32 5.80 28.75
C ALA A 97 0.37 4.76 29.36
N GLY A 98 0.83 3.91 30.29
CA GLY A 98 0.10 2.71 30.74
C GLY A 98 -1.35 2.97 31.16
N ARG A 99 -1.60 4.06 31.91
CA ARG A 99 -2.96 4.45 32.35
C ARG A 99 -3.89 4.95 31.23
N HIS A 100 -3.34 5.23 30.05
CA HIS A 100 -4.07 5.72 28.87
C HIS A 100 -4.16 4.66 27.76
N LEU A 101 -3.69 3.43 28.02
CA LEU A 101 -3.93 2.29 27.14
C LEU A 101 -5.35 1.75 27.35
N TYR A 102 -5.87 1.06 26.34
CA TYR A 102 -7.20 0.41 26.38
C TYR A 102 -8.37 1.35 26.75
N PRO A 103 -8.53 2.51 26.07
CA PRO A 103 -9.68 3.38 26.34
C PRO A 103 -10.99 2.65 25.98
N PRO A 104 -12.04 2.76 26.80
CA PRO A 104 -13.32 2.08 26.54
C PRO A 104 -14.07 2.68 25.35
N HIS A 105 -13.77 3.93 25.00
CA HIS A 105 -14.41 4.66 23.91
C HIS A 105 -13.38 5.46 23.10
N LEU A 106 -13.68 5.69 21.82
CA LEU A 106 -12.87 6.50 20.91
C LEU A 106 -13.69 7.66 20.37
N THR A 107 -13.23 8.90 20.58
CA THR A 107 -13.79 10.08 19.92
C THR A 107 -13.13 10.29 18.56
N LEU A 108 -13.92 10.51 17.51
CA LEU A 108 -13.42 10.83 16.17
C LEU A 108 -13.37 12.34 15.96
N THR A 109 -12.25 12.82 15.44
CA THR A 109 -12.11 14.21 14.97
C THR A 109 -11.78 14.23 13.48
N TYR A 110 -12.47 15.05 12.71
CA TYR A 110 -12.26 15.18 11.27
C TYR A 110 -11.37 16.39 11.00
N THR A 111 -10.25 16.19 10.29
CA THR A 111 -9.42 17.29 9.82
C THR A 111 -9.85 17.70 8.42
N THR A 112 -10.29 18.94 8.26
CA THR A 112 -10.82 19.51 7.00
C THR A 112 -9.72 20.03 6.06
N VAL A 113 -8.45 20.01 6.47
CA VAL A 113 -7.37 20.68 5.73
C VAL A 113 -6.85 19.79 4.60
N THR A 114 -7.52 19.87 3.46
CA THR A 114 -7.02 19.30 2.21
C THR A 114 -6.17 20.35 1.50
N LYS A 115 -4.90 20.54 1.90
CA LYS A 115 -3.96 21.17 0.96
C LYS A 115 -3.92 20.26 -0.26
N LYS A 116 -4.11 20.82 -1.47
CA LYS A 116 -3.90 20.06 -2.71
C LYS A 116 -2.47 19.55 -2.69
N ASN A 117 -2.28 18.27 -2.38
CA ASN A 117 -0.98 17.64 -2.51
C ASN A 117 -0.65 17.67 -3.99
N LYS A 118 0.36 18.48 -4.36
CA LYS A 118 0.88 18.53 -5.72
C LYS A 118 1.33 17.11 -6.06
N LEU A 119 0.88 16.60 -7.20
CA LEU A 119 1.38 15.34 -7.71
C LEU A 119 2.89 15.43 -7.86
N ARG A 120 3.59 14.55 -7.15
CA ARG A 120 5.04 14.41 -7.27
C ARG A 120 5.33 13.45 -8.41
N LYS A 121 6.41 13.71 -9.14
CA LYS A 121 7.02 12.69 -10.00
C LYS A 121 7.46 11.52 -9.10
N GLY A 122 7.35 10.30 -9.60
CA GLY A 122 7.76 9.11 -8.86
C GLY A 122 9.25 9.14 -8.59
N ASN A 123 9.68 8.39 -7.58
CA ASN A 123 11.09 8.25 -7.22
C ASN A 123 11.93 7.49 -8.27
N GLY A 124 11.29 6.93 -9.30
CA GLY A 124 11.93 6.11 -10.32
C GLY A 124 12.13 4.67 -9.85
N GLY A 125 13.01 3.94 -10.52
CA GLY A 125 13.41 2.57 -10.14
C GLY A 125 12.35 1.51 -10.44
N TRP A 126 11.28 1.85 -11.15
CA TRP A 126 10.20 0.93 -11.54
C TRP A 126 9.86 1.13 -13.02
N GLY A 127 10.88 1.34 -13.86
CA GLY A 127 10.71 1.56 -15.30
C GLY A 127 10.84 0.28 -16.14
N ASP A 128 11.29 -0.83 -15.56
CA ASP A 128 11.48 -2.09 -16.29
C ASP A 128 10.13 -2.75 -16.58
N ILE A 129 9.88 -3.04 -17.85
CA ILE A 129 8.62 -3.65 -18.31
C ILE A 129 8.36 -5.03 -17.69
N ARG A 130 9.40 -5.74 -17.27
CA ARG A 130 9.28 -7.06 -16.65
C ARG A 130 8.69 -6.96 -15.24
N ASP A 131 9.05 -5.91 -14.48
CA ASP A 131 8.46 -5.63 -13.16
C ASP A 131 6.97 -5.32 -13.29
N HIS A 132 6.60 -4.56 -14.33
CA HIS A 132 5.19 -4.22 -14.60
C HIS A 132 4.38 -5.48 -14.93
N GLN A 133 4.90 -6.35 -15.80
CA GLN A 133 4.25 -7.58 -16.21
C GLN A 133 4.08 -8.54 -15.02
N LEU A 134 5.13 -8.72 -14.21
CA LEU A 134 5.06 -9.55 -13.02
C LEU A 134 4.03 -9.00 -12.02
N CYS A 135 4.07 -7.71 -11.73
CA CYS A 135 3.10 -7.04 -10.85
C CYS A 135 1.66 -7.27 -11.34
N MET A 136 1.41 -7.08 -12.63
CA MET A 136 0.09 -7.30 -13.23
C MET A 136 -0.38 -8.75 -13.11
N ASN A 137 0.50 -9.72 -13.34
CA ASN A 137 0.15 -11.14 -13.21
C ASN A 137 -0.28 -11.52 -11.78
N MET A 138 0.30 -10.88 -10.77
CA MET A 138 -0.08 -11.07 -9.36
C MET A 138 -1.45 -10.46 -9.01
N THR A 139 -2.04 -9.66 -9.91
CA THR A 139 -3.33 -9.00 -9.68
C THR A 139 -4.51 -9.76 -10.29
N LEU A 140 -4.25 -10.82 -11.05
CA LEU A 140 -5.28 -11.66 -11.65
C LEU A 140 -5.80 -12.67 -10.62
N PRO A 141 -7.06 -13.11 -10.72
CA PRO A 141 -7.50 -14.29 -10.00
C PRO A 141 -6.59 -15.46 -10.37
N VAL A 142 -6.18 -16.29 -9.40
CA VAL A 142 -5.56 -17.58 -9.71
C VAL A 142 -6.54 -18.31 -10.62
N ALA A 143 -6.11 -18.64 -11.84
CA ALA A 143 -6.91 -19.45 -12.74
C ALA A 143 -7.15 -20.78 -12.03
N THR A 144 -8.32 -20.97 -11.43
CA THR A 144 -8.78 -22.28 -11.02
C THR A 144 -8.80 -23.13 -12.28
N SER A 145 -8.15 -24.29 -12.23
CA SER A 145 -7.87 -25.23 -13.32
C SER A 145 -9.11 -25.80 -14.03
N GLN A 146 -10.28 -25.19 -13.88
CA GLN A 146 -11.54 -25.61 -14.48
C GLN A 146 -11.88 -24.88 -15.80
N ASN A 147 -11.17 -23.80 -16.16
CA ASN A 147 -11.45 -23.06 -17.41
C ASN A 147 -10.31 -23.10 -18.46
N ALA A 148 -9.26 -23.90 -18.25
CA ALA A 148 -8.14 -23.99 -19.20
C ALA A 148 -8.42 -24.89 -20.42
N GLN A 149 -9.63 -25.46 -20.56
CA GLN A 149 -9.93 -26.46 -21.58
C GLN A 149 -10.93 -26.03 -22.66
N GLN A 150 -11.35 -24.76 -22.71
CA GLN A 150 -12.35 -24.30 -23.69
C GLN A 150 -11.86 -23.32 -24.76
N THR A 151 -10.57 -22.97 -24.79
CA THR A 151 -10.03 -22.04 -25.81
C THR A 151 -9.09 -22.69 -26.83
N ALA A 152 -8.90 -24.01 -26.79
CA ALA A 152 -8.00 -24.73 -27.70
C ALA A 152 -8.71 -25.53 -28.82
N SER A 153 -10.00 -25.28 -29.10
CA SER A 153 -10.75 -26.02 -30.15
C SER A 153 -11.14 -25.20 -31.38
N HIS A 154 -10.65 -23.96 -31.55
CA HIS A 154 -11.02 -23.13 -32.72
C HIS A 154 -9.87 -22.73 -33.66
N HIS A 155 -8.71 -23.38 -33.57
CA HIS A 155 -7.68 -23.31 -34.62
C HIS A 155 -7.26 -24.72 -35.03
N SER A 156 -8.15 -25.41 -35.76
CA SER A 156 -7.72 -26.52 -36.61
C SER A 156 -7.61 -25.99 -38.04
N MET A 157 -6.39 -26.13 -38.55
CA MET A 157 -5.91 -25.84 -39.89
C MET A 157 -6.90 -26.23 -40.98
N ALA A 158 -7.17 -25.31 -41.91
CA ALA A 158 -7.56 -25.65 -43.27
C ALA A 158 -6.33 -25.44 -44.17
N ILE A 159 -5.57 -26.52 -44.39
CA ILE A 159 -4.58 -26.64 -45.46
C ILE A 159 -5.17 -27.62 -46.50
N THR A 160 -5.51 -27.06 -47.66
CA THR A 160 -5.53 -27.58 -49.04
C THR A 160 -6.11 -28.97 -49.37
N ASN A 161 -7.06 -29.01 -50.32
CA ASN A 161 -6.87 -29.66 -51.63
C ASN A 161 -8.10 -29.52 -52.55
N ARG A 162 -8.00 -28.68 -53.59
CA ARG A 162 -8.37 -28.95 -55.00
C ARG A 162 -8.02 -27.76 -55.87
#